data_AF-A0A934P0W8-F1
#
_entry.id   AF-A0A934P0W8-F1
#
_cell.length_a   1.000
_cell.length_b   1.000
_cell.length_c   1.000
_cell.angle_alpha   90.00
_cell.angle_beta   90.00
_cell.angle_gamma   90.00
#
_symmetry.space_group_name_H-M   'P 1'
#
loop_
_entity.id
_entity.type
_entity.pdbx_description
1 polymer ?
#
loop_
_entity_poly.entity_id
_entity_poly.type
_entity_poly.pdbx_seq_one_letter_code
_entity_poly.pdbx_strand_id
1 'polypeptide(L)'
;MATVIRTPPRTAWLLAATPIVLLLTHYAAVLPHEFAHSVVAWLVGIKPVPGDIHWGPGSVLNVLLFVDINENVDYWDALKAGKDWQVALVAFAGPIFANGGLYLITRWLITVQYFASRPFHAYVLFWLYVMNAANLFCYIPLRVFPEDGDVITSCWEPECRRGGCTWSAGTSSCGC
;
A
#
# COMPACT_ATOMS: atom_id res chain seq x y z
N MET A 1 18.23 19.07 41.73
CA MET A 1 17.64 20.12 40.86
C MET A 1 17.20 19.45 39.57
N ALA A 2 15.92 19.52 39.22
CA ALA A 2 15.39 18.95 37.98
C ALA A 2 15.51 19.99 36.85
N THR A 3 16.17 19.63 35.75
CA THR A 3 16.28 20.47 34.56
C THR A 3 14.96 20.47 33.81
N VAL A 4 14.27 21.61 33.77
CA VAL A 4 13.06 21.79 32.96
C VAL A 4 13.48 21.97 31.51
N ILE A 5 13.30 20.94 30.68
CA ILE A 5 13.53 21.05 29.23
C ILE A 5 12.38 21.86 28.64
N ARG A 6 12.65 23.10 28.24
CA ARG A 6 11.71 23.91 27.45
C ARG A 6 11.82 23.50 26.00
N THR A 7 10.80 22.81 25.49
CA THR A 7 10.71 22.52 24.05
C THR A 7 10.56 23.84 23.30
N PRO A 8 11.43 24.16 22.32
CA PRO A 8 11.28 25.39 21.55
C PRO A 8 9.93 25.39 20.82
N PRO A 9 9.29 26.56 20.64
CA PRO A 9 7.93 26.66 20.08
C PRO A 9 7.81 26.05 18.68
N ARG A 10 8.93 25.95 17.95
CA ARG A 10 9.01 25.31 16.62
C ARG A 10 8.81 23.79 16.65
N THR A 11 9.10 23.11 17.76
CA THR A 11 8.94 21.66 17.85
C THR A 11 7.53 21.29 18.29
N ALA A 12 6.91 22.11 19.13
CA ALA A 12 5.55 21.86 19.63
C ALA A 12 4.50 21.84 18.52
N TRP A 13 4.58 22.75 17.54
CA TRP A 13 3.61 22.76 16.43
C TRP A 13 3.80 21.57 15.48
N LEU A 14 5.04 21.10 15.26
CA LEU A 14 5.31 19.91 14.45
C LEU A 14 4.66 18.67 15.09
N LEU A 15 4.80 18.53 16.41
CA LEU A 15 4.14 17.46 17.16
C LEU A 15 2.62 17.52 17.02
N ALA A 16 2.03 18.70 17.19
CA ALA A 16 0.60 18.91 17.04
C ALA A 16 0.10 18.63 15.60
N ALA A 17 0.92 18.91 14.59
CA ALA A 17 0.58 18.64 13.19
C ALA A 17 0.70 17.15 12.81
N THR A 18 1.40 16.34 13.60
CA THR A 18 1.72 14.93 13.27
C THR A 18 0.51 14.09 12.89
N PRO A 19 -0.62 14.08 13.63
CA PRO A 19 -1.75 13.22 13.28
C PRO A 19 -2.31 13.53 11.89
N ILE A 20 -2.40 14.83 11.55
CA ILE A 20 -2.89 15.28 10.26
C ILE A 20 -1.88 14.95 9.16
N VAL A 21 -0.59 15.21 9.39
CA VAL A 21 0.46 14.89 8.41
C VAL A 21 0.54 13.38 8.16
N LEU A 22 0.43 12.55 9.20
CA LEU A 22 0.39 11.10 9.06
C LEU A 22 -0.81 10.66 8.22
N LEU A 23 -2.01 11.18 8.51
CA LEU A 23 -3.21 10.85 7.75
C LEU A 23 -3.08 11.23 6.27
N LEU A 24 -2.60 12.45 5.98
CA LEU A 24 -2.44 12.93 4.61
C LEU A 24 -1.35 12.17 3.85
N THR A 25 -0.24 11.85 4.51
CA THR A 25 0.86 11.08 3.89
C THR A 25 0.50 9.61 3.72
N HIS A 26 -0.33 9.04 4.60
CA HIS A 26 -0.96 7.73 4.42
C HIS A 26 -1.80 7.71 3.14
N TYR A 27 -2.72 8.67 2.99
CA TYR A 27 -3.54 8.80 1.78
C TYR A 27 -2.70 8.95 0.52
N ALA A 28 -1.69 9.83 0.56
CA ALA A 28 -0.80 10.07 -0.57
C ALA A 28 0.08 8.86 -0.92
N ALA A 29 0.23 7.89 -0.02
CA ALA A 29 0.95 6.64 -0.28
C ALA A 29 0.01 5.51 -0.74
N VAL A 30 -1.18 5.39 -0.16
CA VAL A 30 -2.15 4.32 -0.45
C VAL A 30 -2.92 4.57 -1.74
N LEU A 31 -3.39 5.79 -2.02
CA LEU A 31 -4.19 6.01 -3.23
C LEU A 31 -3.39 5.72 -4.51
N PRO A 32 -2.15 6.23 -4.70
CA PRO A 32 -1.37 5.87 -5.87
C PRO A 32 -1.07 4.38 -5.98
N HIS A 33 -1.00 3.66 -4.85
CA HIS A 33 -0.80 2.22 -4.80
C HIS A 33 -1.99 1.48 -5.45
N GLU A 34 -3.21 1.72 -4.95
CA GLU A 34 -4.43 1.10 -5.48
C GLU A 34 -4.68 1.50 -6.95
N PHE A 35 -4.43 2.76 -7.30
CA PHE A 35 -4.52 3.23 -8.69
C PHE A 35 -3.50 2.56 -9.60
N ALA A 36 -2.27 2.28 -9.13
CA ALA A 36 -1.28 1.60 -9.94
C ALA A 36 -1.70 0.17 -10.27
N HIS A 37 -2.23 -0.59 -9.30
CA HIS A 37 -2.83 -1.90 -9.59
C HIS A 37 -3.95 -1.78 -10.63
N SER A 38 -4.91 -0.88 -10.41
CA SER A 38 -6.07 -0.70 -11.29
C SER A 38 -5.69 -0.31 -12.73
N VAL A 39 -4.76 0.64 -12.88
CA VAL A 39 -4.28 1.10 -14.20
C VAL A 39 -3.49 0.00 -14.91
N VAL A 40 -2.59 -0.70 -14.21
CA VAL A 40 -1.82 -1.79 -14.82
C VAL A 40 -2.74 -2.95 -15.21
N ALA A 41 -3.73 -3.29 -14.38
CA ALA A 41 -4.74 -4.32 -14.69
C ALA A 41 -5.53 -3.97 -15.95
N TRP A 42 -5.85 -2.69 -16.15
CA TRP A 42 -6.46 -2.21 -17.38
C TRP A 42 -5.52 -2.32 -18.58
N LEU A 43 -4.25 -1.88 -18.44
CA LEU A 43 -3.26 -1.94 -19.52
C LEU A 43 -3.00 -3.36 -20.03
N VAL A 44 -3.02 -4.36 -19.13
CA VAL A 44 -2.84 -5.78 -19.48
C VAL A 44 -4.15 -6.51 -19.82
N GLY A 45 -5.27 -5.78 -19.85
CA GLY A 45 -6.58 -6.29 -20.25
C GLY A 45 -7.21 -7.26 -19.25
N ILE A 46 -6.87 -7.18 -17.96
CA ILE A 46 -7.59 -7.88 -16.89
C ILE A 46 -8.83 -7.09 -16.48
N LYS A 47 -8.74 -5.75 -16.48
CA LYS A 47 -9.81 -4.85 -16.02
C LYS A 47 -10.34 -3.98 -17.17
N PRO A 48 -11.66 -3.76 -17.30
CA PRO A 48 -12.21 -2.99 -18.41
C PRO A 48 -12.03 -1.47 -18.28
N VAL A 49 -11.99 -0.94 -17.04
CA VAL A 49 -11.97 0.50 -16.76
C VAL A 49 -10.76 0.84 -15.87
N PRO A 50 -9.88 1.77 -16.28
CA PRO A 50 -8.77 2.18 -15.43
C PRO A 50 -9.28 3.03 -14.26
N GLY A 51 -8.78 2.77 -13.05
CA GLY A 51 -9.08 3.58 -11.88
C GLY A 51 -10.49 3.40 -11.30
N ASP A 52 -11.21 2.37 -11.72
CA ASP A 52 -12.41 1.93 -11.01
C ASP A 52 -11.99 1.27 -9.69
N ILE A 53 -11.95 2.07 -8.62
CA ILE A 53 -11.52 1.67 -7.28
C ILE A 53 -12.75 1.32 -6.45
N HIS A 54 -12.70 0.20 -5.75
CA HIS A 54 -13.66 -0.10 -4.70
C HIS A 54 -13.24 0.62 -3.42
N TRP A 55 -14.02 1.63 -3.04
CA TRP A 55 -13.70 2.50 -1.91
C TRP A 55 -14.03 1.91 -0.54
N GLY A 56 -14.74 0.79 -0.48
CA GLY A 56 -15.25 0.23 0.76
C GLY A 56 -16.43 1.01 1.36
N PRO A 57 -16.87 0.64 2.58
CA PRO A 57 -18.00 1.27 3.25
C PRO A 57 -17.65 2.67 3.80
N GLY A 58 -18.63 3.53 4.02
CA GLY A 58 -18.45 4.88 4.59
C GLY A 58 -18.15 4.93 6.09
N SER A 59 -17.59 3.87 6.67
CA SER A 59 -17.26 3.81 8.10
C SER A 59 -16.14 4.79 8.46
N VAL A 60 -16.12 5.32 9.69
CA VAL A 60 -15.05 6.23 10.13
C VAL A 60 -13.68 5.59 9.98
N LEU A 61 -13.58 4.28 10.26
CA LEU A 61 -12.33 3.55 10.14
C LEU A 61 -11.87 3.44 8.67
N ASN A 62 -12.78 3.09 7.75
CA ASN A 62 -12.44 2.98 6.33
C ASN A 62 -12.12 4.35 5.72
N VAL A 63 -12.85 5.41 6.11
CA VAL A 63 -12.50 6.76 5.71
C VAL A 63 -11.10 7.11 6.23
N LEU A 64 -10.81 6.96 7.51
CA LEU A 64 -9.52 7.40 8.04
C LEU A 64 -8.34 6.53 7.60
N LEU A 65 -8.51 5.22 7.45
CA LEU A 65 -7.40 4.30 7.26
C LEU A 65 -7.42 3.52 5.95
N PHE A 66 -8.49 3.61 5.16
CA PHE A 66 -8.68 2.83 3.93
C PHE A 66 -8.52 1.32 4.15
N VAL A 67 -9.24 0.77 5.13
CA VAL A 67 -9.14 -0.65 5.49
C VAL A 67 -9.73 -1.56 4.41
N ASP A 68 -10.76 -1.10 3.69
CA ASP A 68 -11.49 -1.90 2.68
C ASP A 68 -11.32 -1.36 1.25
N ILE A 69 -10.36 -0.45 1.04
CA ILE A 69 -10.05 0.04 -0.31
C ILE A 69 -9.38 -1.08 -1.11
N ASN A 70 -9.77 -1.24 -2.37
CA ASN A 70 -9.07 -2.13 -3.30
C ASN A 70 -9.23 -1.65 -4.75
N GLU A 71 -8.32 -2.10 -5.59
CA GLU A 71 -8.21 -1.84 -7.02
C GLU A 71 -9.36 -2.42 -7.88
N ASN A 72 -10.26 -3.19 -7.27
CA ASN A 72 -11.39 -3.90 -7.88
C ASN A 72 -10.97 -4.76 -9.10
N VAL A 73 -9.94 -5.60 -8.91
CA VAL A 73 -9.41 -6.51 -9.92
C VAL A 73 -9.81 -7.94 -9.58
N ASP A 74 -10.44 -8.64 -10.54
CA ASP A 74 -10.74 -10.07 -10.41
C ASP A 74 -9.51 -10.91 -10.79
N TYR A 75 -8.62 -11.10 -9.81
CA TYR A 75 -7.42 -11.92 -9.97
C TYR A 75 -7.74 -13.38 -10.29
N TRP A 76 -8.85 -13.90 -9.78
CA TRP A 76 -9.19 -15.31 -9.89
C TRP A 76 -9.60 -15.67 -11.32
N ASP A 77 -10.46 -14.86 -11.92
CA ASP A 77 -10.86 -15.07 -13.31
C ASP A 77 -9.71 -14.77 -14.28
N ALA A 78 -8.81 -13.84 -13.92
CA ALA A 78 -7.58 -13.61 -14.69
C ALA A 78 -6.63 -14.83 -14.69
N LEU A 79 -6.39 -15.45 -13.52
CA LEU A 79 -5.57 -16.65 -13.40
C LEU A 79 -6.20 -17.85 -14.14
N LYS A 80 -7.52 -18.05 -14.02
CA LYS A 80 -8.22 -19.10 -14.80
C LYS A 80 -8.10 -18.90 -16.31
N ALA A 81 -8.03 -17.65 -16.76
CA ALA A 81 -7.82 -17.30 -18.15
C ALA A 81 -6.35 -17.43 -18.60
N GLY A 82 -5.44 -17.92 -17.74
CA GLY A 82 -4.02 -18.11 -18.04
C GLY A 82 -3.21 -16.82 -18.07
N LYS A 83 -3.68 -15.76 -17.39
CA LYS A 83 -3.01 -14.45 -17.34
C LYS A 83 -2.02 -14.33 -16.18
N ASP A 84 -1.23 -15.37 -15.93
CA ASP A 84 -0.40 -15.50 -14.72
C ASP A 84 0.62 -14.37 -14.57
N TRP A 85 1.38 -14.07 -15.63
CA TRP A 85 2.41 -13.02 -15.56
C TRP A 85 1.78 -11.61 -15.51
N GLN A 86 0.60 -11.42 -16.10
CA GLN A 86 -0.14 -10.17 -16.02
C GLN A 86 -0.62 -9.94 -14.59
N VAL A 87 -1.15 -10.97 -13.93
CA VAL A 87 -1.54 -10.91 -12.51
C VAL A 87 -0.33 -10.58 -11.64
N ALA A 88 0.81 -11.23 -11.87
CA ALA A 88 2.05 -10.91 -11.16
C ALA A 88 2.51 -9.46 -11.39
N LEU A 89 2.39 -8.95 -12.63
CA LEU A 89 2.73 -7.56 -12.94
C LEU A 89 1.75 -6.56 -12.29
N VAL A 90 0.47 -6.90 -12.20
CA VAL A 90 -0.53 -6.09 -11.49
C VAL A 90 -0.20 -6.06 -10.01
N ALA A 91 0.02 -7.19 -9.35
CA ALA A 91 0.40 -7.25 -7.93
C ALA A 91 1.72 -6.49 -7.65
N PHE A 92 2.66 -6.51 -8.60
CA PHE A 92 3.91 -5.74 -8.50
C PHE A 92 3.71 -4.22 -8.59
N ALA A 93 2.65 -3.75 -9.27
CA ALA A 93 2.48 -2.35 -9.65
C ALA A 93 2.33 -1.41 -8.45
N GLY A 94 1.47 -1.73 -7.48
CA GLY A 94 1.27 -0.90 -6.30
C GLY A 94 2.54 -0.73 -5.47
N PRO A 95 3.16 -1.81 -4.97
CA PRO A 95 4.33 -1.71 -4.10
C PRO A 95 5.53 -1.08 -4.79
N ILE A 96 5.79 -1.48 -6.04
CA ILE A 96 7.06 -1.14 -6.68
C ILE A 96 6.93 0.11 -7.54
N PHE A 97 5.98 0.15 -8.47
CA PHE A 97 5.85 1.33 -9.33
C PHE A 97 5.32 2.54 -8.56
N ALA A 98 4.27 2.37 -7.75
CA ALA A 98 3.74 3.47 -6.95
C ALA A 98 4.59 3.74 -5.71
N ASN A 99 4.62 2.85 -4.70
CA ASN A 99 5.34 3.17 -3.47
C ASN A 99 6.85 3.22 -3.65
N GLY A 100 7.46 2.28 -4.38
CA GLY A 100 8.88 2.30 -4.70
C GLY A 100 9.27 3.55 -5.51
N GLY A 101 8.47 3.93 -6.50
CA GLY A 101 8.65 5.17 -7.27
C GLY A 101 8.56 6.42 -6.39
N LEU A 102 7.50 6.54 -5.59
CA LEU A 102 7.32 7.67 -4.65
C LEU A 102 8.39 7.71 -3.56
N TYR A 103 8.87 6.55 -3.09
CA TYR A 103 10.00 6.45 -2.18
C TYR A 103 11.27 7.07 -2.79
N LEU A 104 11.60 6.72 -4.04
CA LEU A 104 12.78 7.29 -4.71
C LEU A 104 12.63 8.80 -4.95
N ILE A 105 11.44 9.24 -5.37
CA ILE A 105 11.14 10.66 -5.58
C ILE A 105 11.26 11.44 -4.27
N THR A 106 10.62 10.97 -3.19
CA THR A 106 10.68 11.65 -1.88
C THR A 106 12.08 11.64 -1.30
N ARG A 107 12.83 10.55 -1.43
CA ARG A 107 14.24 10.47 -1.06
C ARG A 107 15.07 11.52 -1.78
N TRP A 108 14.88 11.67 -3.08
CA TRP A 108 15.56 12.71 -3.86
C TRP A 108 15.14 14.12 -3.42
N LEU A 109 13.83 14.40 -3.30
CA LEU A 109 13.30 15.71 -2.93
C LEU A 109 13.81 16.18 -1.56
N ILE A 110 13.98 15.29 -0.59
CA ILE A 110 14.54 15.64 0.74
C ILE A 110 15.98 16.17 0.62
N THR A 111 16.76 15.72 -0.37
CA THR A 111 18.13 16.19 -0.60
C THR A 111 18.21 17.53 -1.34
N VAL A 112 17.11 17.98 -1.94
CA VAL A 112 17.06 19.25 -2.67
C VAL A 112 16.99 20.41 -1.67
N GLN A 113 17.96 21.33 -1.77
CA GLN A 113 18.14 22.49 -0.85
C GLN A 113 16.84 23.28 -0.61
N TYR A 114 16.01 23.41 -1.64
CA TYR A 114 14.71 24.09 -1.53
C TYR A 114 13.80 23.45 -0.48
N PHE A 115 13.66 22.12 -0.48
CA PHE A 115 12.81 21.43 0.49
C PHE A 115 13.51 21.26 1.84
N ALA A 116 14.81 20.95 1.82
CA ALA A 116 15.62 20.74 3.03
C ALA A 116 15.69 22.00 3.93
N SER A 117 15.69 23.20 3.34
CA SER A 117 15.73 24.47 4.08
C SER A 117 14.40 24.86 4.73
N ARG A 118 13.30 24.13 4.47
CA ARG A 118 11.95 24.45 4.96
C ARG A 118 11.45 23.34 5.89
N PRO A 119 11.46 23.54 7.22
CA PRO A 119 11.18 22.48 8.19
C PRO A 119 9.86 21.73 7.95
N PHE A 120 8.79 22.43 7.60
CA PHE A 120 7.50 21.79 7.33
C PHE A 120 7.52 20.88 6.09
N HIS A 121 8.18 21.32 5.01
CA HIS A 121 8.24 20.54 3.77
C HIS A 121 9.10 19.29 3.98
N ALA A 122 10.26 19.45 4.62
CA ALA A 122 11.11 18.33 5.00
C ALA A 122 10.36 17.34 5.91
N TYR A 123 9.52 17.84 6.83
CA TYR A 123 8.69 17.01 7.71
C TYR A 123 7.63 16.19 6.97
N VAL A 124 6.87 16.81 6.05
CA VAL A 124 5.87 16.11 5.23
C VAL A 124 6.54 15.10 4.31
N LEU A 125 7.64 15.48 3.65
CA LEU A 125 8.40 14.57 2.78
C LEU A 125 9.00 13.40 3.56
N PHE A 126 9.46 13.64 4.79
CA PHE A 126 9.95 12.59 5.68
C PHE A 126 8.86 11.56 5.99
N TRP A 127 7.66 12.01 6.38
CA TRP A 127 6.56 11.09 6.65
C TRP A 127 6.07 10.36 5.40
N LEU A 128 6.01 11.04 4.25
CA LEU A 128 5.68 10.39 2.99
C LEU A 128 6.73 9.34 2.60
N TYR A 129 8.02 9.62 2.79
CA TYR A 129 9.11 8.66 2.61
C TYR A 129 8.93 7.44 3.51
N VAL A 130 8.62 7.65 4.80
CA VAL A 130 8.36 6.57 5.76
C VAL A 130 7.15 5.73 5.37
N MET A 131 6.02 6.35 4.97
CA MET A 131 4.81 5.64 4.56
C MET A 131 5.04 4.75 3.34
N ASN A 132 5.74 5.26 2.32
CA ASN A 132 6.07 4.48 1.14
C ASN A 132 7.03 3.32 1.45
N ALA A 133 8.03 3.55 2.31
CA ALA A 133 8.93 2.50 2.79
C ALA A 133 8.18 1.43 3.62
N ALA A 134 7.26 1.87 4.49
CA ALA A 134 6.44 0.99 5.30
C ALA A 134 5.51 0.13 4.43
N ASN A 135 4.84 0.71 3.42
CA ASN A 135 4.00 -0.06 2.49
C ASN A 135 4.81 -1.11 1.73
N LEU A 136 6.00 -0.75 1.24
CA LEU A 136 6.90 -1.68 0.57
C LEU A 136 7.35 -2.81 1.51
N PHE A 137 7.71 -2.47 2.75
CA PHE A 137 8.15 -3.45 3.74
C PHE A 137 7.00 -4.35 4.19
N CYS A 138 5.79 -3.84 4.40
CA CYS A 138 4.63 -4.64 4.80
C CYS A 138 4.22 -5.66 3.75
N TYR A 139 4.55 -5.42 2.48
CA TYR A 139 4.14 -6.29 1.38
C TYR A 139 4.74 -7.69 1.42
N ILE A 140 6.00 -7.83 1.88
CA ILE A 140 6.75 -9.09 1.75
C ILE A 140 6.61 -10.02 2.97
N PRO A 141 6.61 -9.55 4.24
CA PRO A 141 6.43 -10.39 5.41
C PRO A 141 5.05 -10.29 6.07
N LEU A 142 4.22 -9.27 5.81
CA LEU A 142 2.95 -9.08 6.53
C LEU A 142 1.72 -9.34 5.67
N ARG A 143 1.73 -8.95 4.39
CA ARG A 143 0.58 -9.12 3.49
C ARG A 143 0.48 -10.50 2.82
N VAL A 144 1.33 -11.45 3.22
CA VAL A 144 1.19 -12.87 2.86
C VAL A 144 0.26 -13.66 3.79
N PHE A 145 -0.18 -13.05 4.89
CA PHE A 145 -0.96 -13.71 5.95
C PHE A 145 -2.45 -13.33 6.10
N PRO A 146 -2.96 -12.19 5.56
CA PRO A 146 -4.40 -11.90 5.52
C PRO A 146 -5.24 -12.95 4.76
N GLU A 147 -6.57 -12.86 4.81
CA GLU A 147 -7.44 -13.75 4.03
C GLU A 147 -7.73 -13.22 2.61
N ASP A 148 -7.49 -11.92 2.39
CA ASP A 148 -7.71 -11.21 1.13
C ASP A 148 -6.51 -10.30 0.80
N GLY A 149 -6.26 -10.04 -0.48
CA GLY A 149 -5.21 -9.13 -0.95
C GLY A 149 -4.43 -9.67 -2.14
N ASP A 150 -3.84 -8.75 -2.90
CA ASP A 150 -3.17 -8.97 -4.18
C ASP A 150 -1.98 -9.97 -4.13
N VAL A 151 -1.27 -10.06 -3.00
CA VAL A 151 -0.15 -11.01 -2.80
C VAL A 151 -0.62 -12.44 -2.52
N ILE A 152 -1.76 -12.61 -1.86
CA ILE A 152 -2.23 -13.93 -1.40
C ILE A 152 -2.90 -14.69 -2.52
N THR A 153 -3.75 -14.00 -3.28
CA THR A 153 -4.43 -14.60 -4.44
C THR A 153 -3.44 -14.97 -5.54
N SER A 154 -2.31 -14.27 -5.66
CA SER A 154 -1.30 -14.52 -6.70
C SER A 154 -0.23 -15.55 -6.33
N CYS A 155 0.15 -15.68 -5.05
CA CYS A 155 1.28 -16.55 -4.66
C CYS A 155 0.87 -17.96 -4.15
N TRP A 156 -0.31 -18.15 -3.55
CA TRP A 156 -0.57 -19.37 -2.76
C TRP A 156 -1.44 -20.45 -3.42
N GLU A 157 -2.25 -20.11 -4.42
CA GLU A 157 -3.28 -21.06 -4.90
C GLU A 157 -2.92 -21.98 -6.09
N PRO A 158 -1.90 -21.73 -6.94
CA PRO A 158 -1.60 -22.63 -8.06
C PRO A 158 -1.20 -24.06 -7.63
N GLU A 159 -0.75 -24.23 -6.38
CA GLU A 159 -0.19 -25.48 -5.86
C GLU A 159 -1.21 -26.30 -5.06
N CYS A 160 -2.14 -25.66 -4.33
CA CYS A 160 -3.13 -26.39 -3.51
C CYS A 160 -4.23 -27.05 -4.37
N ARG A 161 -4.57 -26.51 -5.55
CA ARG A 161 -5.62 -27.08 -6.43
C ARG A 161 -5.16 -28.02 -7.54
N ARG A 162 -3.88 -28.07 -7.91
CA ARG A 162 -3.40 -29.11 -8.84
C ARG A 162 -3.55 -30.53 -8.25
N GLY A 163 -3.68 -30.64 -6.93
CA GLY A 163 -3.99 -31.89 -6.21
C GLY A 163 -5.47 -32.14 -5.91
N GLY A 164 -6.39 -31.23 -6.22
CA GLY A 164 -7.82 -31.41 -5.93
C GLY A 164 -8.24 -31.18 -4.46
N CYS A 165 -7.47 -30.40 -3.70
CA CYS A 165 -7.66 -30.26 -2.25
C CYS A 165 -8.23 -28.87 -1.92
N THR A 166 -9.14 -28.80 -0.94
CA THR A 166 -9.80 -27.55 -0.51
C THR A 166 -9.17 -27.01 0.76
N TRP A 167 -8.92 -25.70 0.81
CA TRP A 167 -8.43 -25.04 2.02
C TRP A 167 -9.55 -24.95 3.06
N SER A 168 -9.27 -25.38 4.29
CA SER A 168 -10.16 -25.18 5.43
C SER A 168 -9.49 -24.25 6.44
N ALA A 169 -10.17 -23.16 6.80
CA ALA A 169 -9.63 -22.09 7.62
C ALA A 169 -9.16 -22.49 9.03
N GLY A 170 -9.43 -23.74 9.45
CA GLY A 170 -9.10 -24.22 10.80
C GLY A 170 -7.73 -24.87 10.96
N THR A 171 -7.04 -25.28 9.89
CA THR A 171 -5.90 -26.20 10.03
C THR A 171 -4.56 -25.69 9.50
N SER A 172 -4.50 -24.49 8.89
CA SER A 172 -3.28 -23.95 8.27
C SER A 172 -2.52 -25.01 7.44
N SER A 173 -3.25 -25.88 6.74
CA SER A 173 -2.70 -26.97 5.92
C SER A 173 -3.65 -27.29 4.77
N CYS A 174 -3.09 -27.56 3.59
CA CYS A 174 -3.84 -28.11 2.46
C CYS A 174 -4.19 -29.57 2.80
N GLY A 175 -5.46 -29.83 3.10
CA GLY A 175 -5.98 -31.17 3.36
C GLY A 175 -6.58 -31.77 2.09
N CYS A 176 -6.01 -32.89 1.68
CA CYS A 176 -6.67 -33.88 0.83
C CYS A 176 -7.22 -34.97 1.77
#